data_AF-A0A291QHA0-F1
#
_entry.id   AF-A0A291QHA0-F1
#
_cell.length_a   1.000
_cell.length_b   1.000
_cell.length_c   1.000
_cell.angle_alpha   90.00
_cell.angle_beta   90.00
_cell.angle_gamma   90.00
#
_symmetry.space_group_name_H-M   'P 1'
#
loop_
_entity.id
_entity.type
_entity.pdbx_description
1 polymer ?
#
loop_
_entity_poly.entity_id
_entity_poly.type
_entity_poly.pdbx_seq_one_letter_code
_entity_poly.pdbx_strand_id
1 'polypeptide(L)'
;MSGSKDEELKAVQAALAAEHAAVYGYGVVGGRVGEKRRDDARTGYDAHRARRDELQRAVRDLGGEPQPADPAYALPFPVPDSASAVRLAAELEDRVAGVYADLVRASTGTRRGNAALALREAAVRAARWRGGSVAFPGLAERSAAAPSAPATPQA
;
A
#
# COMPACT_ATOMS: atom_id res chain seq x y z
N MET A 1 11.54 -19.79 -19.43
CA MET A 1 11.79 -18.35 -19.69
C MET A 1 10.49 -17.59 -19.93
N SER A 2 9.61 -17.98 -20.87
CA SER A 2 8.31 -17.28 -21.10
C SER A 2 7.46 -17.16 -19.84
N GLY A 3 7.22 -18.27 -19.12
CA GLY A 3 6.35 -18.27 -17.94
C GLY A 3 6.76 -17.31 -16.82
N SER A 4 8.07 -17.15 -16.56
CA SER A 4 8.55 -16.19 -15.55
C SER A 4 8.35 -14.73 -15.98
N LYS A 5 8.47 -14.44 -17.28
CA LYS A 5 8.22 -13.10 -17.81
C LYS A 5 6.73 -12.77 -17.80
N ASP A 6 5.88 -13.75 -18.08
CA ASP A 6 4.42 -13.61 -18.03
C ASP A 6 3.93 -13.40 -16.58
N GLU A 7 4.51 -14.11 -15.61
CA GLU A 7 4.26 -13.90 -14.17
C GLU A 7 4.71 -12.51 -13.71
N GLU A 8 5.89 -12.06 -14.12
CA GLU A 8 6.40 -10.73 -13.81
C GLU A 8 5.50 -9.65 -14.41
N LEU A 9 5.08 -9.78 -15.68
CA LEU A 9 4.16 -8.86 -16.33
C LEU A 9 2.82 -8.79 -15.59
N LYS A 10 2.26 -9.94 -15.19
CA LYS A 10 1.03 -9.99 -14.39
C LYS A 10 1.19 -9.25 -13.06
N ALA A 11 2.32 -9.42 -12.37
CA ALA A 11 2.59 -8.73 -11.11
C ALA A 11 2.78 -7.21 -11.30
N VAL A 12 3.45 -6.78 -12.37
CA VAL A 12 3.60 -5.35 -12.71
C VAL A 12 2.24 -4.71 -13.03
N GLN A 13 1.36 -5.42 -13.76
CA GLN A 13 0.00 -4.95 -14.03
C GLN A 13 -0.85 -4.86 -12.76
N ALA A 14 -0.72 -5.83 -11.85
CA ALA A 14 -1.39 -5.79 -10.55
C ALA A 14 -0.94 -4.57 -9.73
N ALA A 15 0.37 -4.29 -9.71
CA ALA A 15 0.92 -3.09 -9.08
C ALA A 15 0.38 -1.81 -9.75
N LEU A 16 0.26 -1.79 -11.08
CA LEU A 16 -0.25 -0.62 -11.81
C LEU A 16 -1.73 -0.35 -11.45
N ALA A 17 -2.54 -1.40 -11.37
CA ALA A 17 -3.93 -1.29 -10.95
C ALA A 17 -4.05 -0.79 -9.49
N ALA A 18 -3.19 -1.27 -8.59
CA ALA A 18 -3.15 -0.80 -7.21
C ALA A 18 -2.76 0.69 -7.13
N GLU A 19 -1.78 1.13 -7.91
CA GLU A 19 -1.37 2.53 -7.99
C GLU A 19 -2.48 3.43 -8.56
N HIS A 20 -3.25 2.95 -9.56
CA HIS A 20 -4.42 3.70 -10.04
C HIS A 20 -5.46 3.91 -8.93
N ALA A 21 -5.78 2.86 -8.18
CA ALA A 21 -6.69 2.94 -7.04
C ALA A 21 -6.14 3.85 -5.93
N ALA A 22 -4.83 3.81 -5.66
CA ALA A 22 -4.18 4.66 -4.67
C ALA A 22 -4.22 6.14 -5.06
N VAL A 23 -3.94 6.49 -6.32
CA VAL A 23 -4.05 7.87 -6.83
C VAL A 23 -5.48 8.39 -6.69
N TYR A 24 -6.49 7.59 -7.03
CA TYR A 24 -7.90 7.95 -6.83
C TYR A 24 -8.23 8.14 -5.34
N GLY A 25 -7.84 7.17 -4.51
CA GLY A 25 -8.08 7.19 -3.07
C GLY A 25 -7.41 8.37 -2.36
N TYR A 26 -6.20 8.75 -2.75
CA TYR A 26 -5.51 9.92 -2.21
C TYR A 26 -6.18 11.25 -2.59
N GLY A 27 -6.92 11.31 -3.69
CA GLY A 27 -7.80 12.43 -3.99
C GLY A 27 -8.93 12.57 -2.96
N VAL A 28 -9.53 11.44 -2.57
CA VAL A 28 -10.56 11.39 -1.51
C VAL A 28 -9.98 11.77 -0.15
N VAL A 29 -8.78 11.26 0.17
CA VAL A 29 -8.05 11.58 1.40
C VAL A 29 -7.77 13.08 1.45
N GLY A 30 -7.14 13.65 0.41
CA GLY A 30 -6.80 15.07 0.33
C GLY A 30 -8.00 16.02 0.50
N GLY A 31 -9.18 15.61 0.02
CA GLY A 31 -10.42 16.39 0.17
C GLY A 31 -11.04 16.35 1.58
N ARG A 32 -10.58 15.47 2.47
CA ARG A 32 -11.20 15.24 3.79
C ARG A 32 -10.26 15.32 4.98
N VAL A 33 -8.94 15.22 4.75
CA VAL A 33 -7.96 15.39 5.82
C VAL A 33 -7.93 16.82 6.33
N GLY A 34 -7.74 16.97 7.64
CA GLY A 34 -7.51 18.28 8.26
C GLY A 34 -6.24 18.96 7.75
N GLU A 35 -6.18 20.29 7.93
CA GLU A 35 -5.14 21.16 7.36
C GLU A 35 -3.71 20.70 7.62
N LYS A 36 -3.44 20.24 8.84
CA LYS A 36 -2.13 19.77 9.30
C LYS A 36 -1.59 18.56 8.54
N ARG A 37 -2.44 17.82 7.81
CA ARG A 37 -2.07 16.62 7.05
C ARG A 37 -2.26 16.78 5.53
N ARG A 38 -2.55 17.98 5.05
CA ARG A 38 -2.69 18.22 3.60
C ARG A 38 -1.39 17.97 2.85
N ASP A 39 -0.26 18.38 3.41
CA ASP A 39 1.06 18.17 2.80
C ASP A 39 1.42 16.68 2.75
N ASP A 40 1.07 15.92 3.78
CA ASP A 40 1.22 14.46 3.81
C ASP A 40 0.38 13.80 2.70
N ALA A 41 -0.88 14.21 2.56
CA ALA A 41 -1.76 13.72 1.49
C ALA A 41 -1.24 14.09 0.10
N ARG A 42 -0.73 15.32 -0.08
CA ARG A 42 -0.18 15.76 -1.36
C ARG A 42 1.08 14.99 -1.73
N THR A 43 2.00 14.82 -0.77
CA THR A 43 3.24 14.06 -0.95
C THR A 43 2.93 12.60 -1.31
N GLY A 44 1.97 11.97 -0.64
CA GLY A 44 1.51 10.61 -0.97
C GLY A 44 0.92 10.53 -2.37
N TYR A 45 0.04 11.46 -2.73
CA TYR A 45 -0.56 11.54 -4.07
C TYR A 45 0.50 11.64 -5.18
N ASP A 46 1.48 12.54 -5.02
CA ASP A 46 2.53 12.74 -6.01
C ASP A 46 3.45 11.51 -6.11
N ALA A 47 3.75 10.83 -4.99
CA ALA A 47 4.52 9.60 -4.98
C ALA A 47 3.83 8.47 -5.76
N HIS A 48 2.53 8.27 -5.55
CA HIS A 48 1.76 7.26 -6.29
C HIS A 48 1.66 7.58 -7.78
N ARG A 49 1.55 8.85 -8.17
CA ARG A 49 1.58 9.24 -9.59
C ARG A 49 2.91 8.93 -10.24
N ALA A 50 4.02 9.28 -9.60
CA ALA A 50 5.36 8.97 -10.11
C ALA A 50 5.52 7.45 -10.29
N ARG A 51 5.07 6.68 -9.31
CA ARG A 51 5.16 5.22 -9.33
C ARG A 51 4.29 4.58 -10.40
N ARG A 52 3.06 5.05 -10.58
CA ARG A 52 2.18 4.66 -11.69
C ARG A 52 2.88 4.85 -13.03
N ASP A 53 3.47 6.01 -13.26
CA ASP A 53 4.11 6.33 -14.54
C ASP A 53 5.35 5.44 -14.79
N GLU A 54 6.08 5.07 -13.73
CA GLU A 54 7.15 4.07 -13.80
C GLU A 54 6.63 2.67 -14.16
N LEU A 55 5.53 2.23 -13.55
CA LEU A 55 4.93 0.93 -13.85
C LEU A 55 4.38 0.86 -15.27
N GLN A 56 3.82 1.94 -15.80
CA GLN A 56 3.41 2.00 -17.20
C GLN A 56 4.58 1.79 -18.17
N ARG A 57 5.76 2.31 -17.85
CA ARG A 57 6.99 2.02 -18.63
C ARG A 57 7.40 0.57 -18.46
N ALA A 58 7.41 0.06 -17.23
CA ALA A 58 7.75 -1.32 -16.92
C ALA A 58 6.88 -2.35 -17.67
N VAL A 59 5.57 -2.11 -17.81
CA VAL A 59 4.68 -2.97 -18.59
C VAL A 59 5.10 -3.01 -20.06
N ARG A 60 5.40 -1.84 -20.65
CA ARG A 60 5.86 -1.73 -22.05
C ARG A 60 7.21 -2.41 -22.26
N ASP A 61 8.15 -2.26 -21.31
CA ASP A 61 9.46 -2.92 -21.37
C ASP A 61 9.35 -4.46 -21.35
N LEU A 62 8.31 -4.98 -20.70
CA LEU A 62 7.97 -6.40 -20.70
C LEU A 62 7.20 -6.83 -21.96
N GLY A 63 6.85 -5.90 -22.86
CA GLY A 63 6.11 -6.16 -24.09
C GLY A 63 4.59 -6.22 -23.92
N GLY A 64 4.07 -5.76 -22.78
CA GLY A 64 2.63 -5.64 -22.55
C GLY A 64 2.10 -4.22 -22.81
N GLU A 65 0.79 -4.10 -22.87
CA GLU A 65 0.09 -2.81 -22.92
C GLU A 65 -0.39 -2.40 -21.51
N PRO A 66 -0.01 -1.22 -20.98
CA PRO A 66 -0.45 -0.78 -19.66
C PRO A 66 -1.98 -0.68 -19.58
N GLN A 67 -2.57 -1.33 -18.58
CA GLN A 67 -4.01 -1.19 -18.36
C GLN A 67 -4.34 0.26 -17.99
N PRO A 68 -5.39 0.88 -18.58
CA PRO A 68 -5.80 2.23 -18.22
C PRO A 68 -6.38 2.28 -16.80
N ALA A 69 -6.49 3.48 -16.24
CA ALA A 69 -7.23 3.68 -14.99
C ALA A 69 -8.73 3.57 -15.24
N ASP A 70 -9.44 2.97 -14.29
CA ASP A 70 -10.88 2.98 -14.25
C ASP A 70 -11.39 4.41 -13.95
N PRO A 71 -12.60 4.77 -14.41
CA PRO A 71 -13.17 6.08 -14.15
C PRO A 71 -13.46 6.31 -12.65
N ALA A 72 -13.65 5.24 -11.88
CA ALA A 72 -13.90 5.29 -10.44
C ALA A 72 -13.51 3.98 -9.76
N TYR A 73 -13.18 4.08 -8.46
CA TYR A 73 -12.82 2.94 -7.63
C TYR A 73 -13.72 2.87 -6.39
N ALA A 74 -14.13 1.65 -6.03
CA ALA A 74 -14.86 1.41 -4.79
C ALA A 74 -13.95 1.63 -3.58
N LEU A 75 -14.41 2.46 -2.65
CA LEU A 75 -13.70 2.65 -1.38
C LEU A 75 -14.02 1.48 -0.44
N PRO A 76 -13.06 1.06 0.40
CA PRO A 76 -13.26 -0.06 1.31
C PRO A 76 -14.29 0.21 2.42
N PHE A 77 -14.55 1.48 2.69
CA PHE A 77 -15.56 1.95 3.63
C PHE A 77 -15.94 3.41 3.32
N PRO A 78 -17.09 3.89 3.82
CA PRO A 78 -17.45 5.29 3.73
C PRO A 78 -16.43 6.20 4.44
N VAL A 79 -16.11 7.34 3.81
CA VAL A 79 -15.16 8.32 4.34
C VAL A 79 -15.89 9.66 4.51
N PRO A 80 -16.66 9.88 5.59
CA PRO A 80 -17.37 11.15 5.77
C PRO A 80 -16.51 12.26 6.38
N ASP A 81 -15.38 11.94 7.02
CA ASP A 81 -14.63 12.85 7.89
C ASP A 81 -13.10 12.66 7.82
N SER A 82 -12.35 13.49 8.55
CA SER A 82 -10.89 13.42 8.57
C SER A 82 -10.35 12.15 9.23
N ALA A 83 -11.06 11.55 10.20
CA ALA A 83 -10.59 10.35 10.88
C ALA A 83 -10.68 9.12 9.97
N SER A 84 -11.80 8.99 9.26
CA SER A 84 -11.98 8.01 8.20
C SER A 84 -11.02 8.23 7.03
N ALA A 85 -10.66 9.47 6.69
CA ALA A 85 -9.67 9.75 5.64
C ALA A 85 -8.27 9.27 6.02
N VAL A 86 -7.85 9.46 7.28
CA VAL A 86 -6.59 8.92 7.80
C VAL A 86 -6.57 7.40 7.77
N ARG A 87 -7.69 6.75 8.16
CA ARG A 87 -7.82 5.29 8.05
C ARG A 87 -7.77 4.81 6.61
N LEU A 88 -8.41 5.52 5.67
CA LEU A 88 -8.37 5.19 4.25
C LEU A 88 -6.94 5.26 3.72
N ALA A 89 -6.20 6.31 4.05
CA ALA A 89 -4.81 6.46 3.61
C ALA A 89 -3.93 5.29 4.11
N ALA A 90 -4.06 4.90 5.38
CA ALA A 90 -3.33 3.75 5.91
C ALA A 90 -3.71 2.43 5.22
N GLU A 91 -4.99 2.20 4.94
CA GLU A 91 -5.49 1.02 4.24
C GLU A 91 -5.00 0.94 2.78
N LEU A 92 -4.96 2.08 2.07
CA LEU A 92 -4.43 2.13 0.70
C LEU A 92 -2.95 1.76 0.67
N GLU A 93 -2.16 2.31 1.59
CA GLU A 93 -0.72 2.06 1.66
C GLU A 93 -0.42 0.60 2.05
N ASP A 94 -1.18 -0.02 2.95
CA ASP A 94 -1.06 -1.45 3.27
C ASP A 94 -1.32 -2.33 2.04
N ARG A 95 -2.38 -2.03 1.27
CA ARG A 95 -2.71 -2.79 0.06
C ARG A 95 -1.64 -2.65 -1.01
N VAL A 96 -1.16 -1.43 -1.22
CA VAL A 96 -0.04 -1.16 -2.15
C VAL A 96 1.21 -1.92 -1.71
N ALA A 97 1.54 -1.92 -0.41
CA ALA A 97 2.65 -2.70 0.12
C ALA A 97 2.47 -4.21 -0.15
N GLY A 98 1.27 -4.76 0.05
CA GLY A 98 0.97 -6.16 -0.25
C GLY A 98 1.21 -6.51 -1.73
N VAL A 99 0.73 -5.69 -2.65
CA VAL A 99 0.93 -5.90 -4.10
C VAL A 99 2.39 -5.77 -4.50
N TYR A 100 3.16 -4.87 -3.87
CA TYR A 100 4.60 -4.81 -4.11
C TYR A 100 5.34 -6.03 -3.55
N ALA A 101 4.87 -6.67 -2.49
CA ALA A 101 5.45 -7.93 -2.01
C ALA A 101 5.31 -9.03 -3.06
N ASP A 102 4.15 -9.10 -3.72
CA ASP A 102 3.94 -10.02 -4.85
C ASP A 102 4.86 -9.70 -6.03
N LEU A 103 5.07 -8.41 -6.34
CA LEU A 103 6.02 -8.02 -7.39
C LEU A 103 7.47 -8.35 -7.03
N VAL A 104 7.88 -8.20 -5.76
CA VAL A 104 9.20 -8.64 -5.28
C VAL A 104 9.36 -10.14 -5.50
N ARG A 105 8.33 -10.94 -5.21
CA ARG A 105 8.33 -12.39 -5.43
C ARG A 105 8.47 -12.75 -6.91
N ALA A 106 7.77 -12.03 -7.79
CA ALA A 106 7.69 -12.34 -9.22
C ALA A 106 8.84 -11.77 -10.07
N SER A 107 9.65 -10.85 -9.55
CA SER A 107 10.71 -10.17 -10.30
C SER A 107 12.12 -10.53 -9.82
N THR A 108 13.14 -10.12 -10.57
CA THR A 108 14.57 -10.28 -10.22
C THR A 108 15.37 -8.99 -10.47
N GLY A 109 16.66 -8.98 -10.09
CA GLY A 109 17.58 -7.89 -10.37
C GLY A 109 17.08 -6.52 -9.91
N THR A 110 17.27 -5.50 -10.74
CA THR A 110 16.87 -4.11 -10.46
C THR A 110 15.38 -3.97 -10.22
N ARG A 111 14.52 -4.73 -10.93
CA ARG A 111 13.07 -4.62 -10.73
C ARG A 111 12.64 -5.10 -9.35
N ARG A 112 13.23 -6.20 -8.86
CA ARG A 112 13.02 -6.67 -7.48
C ARG A 112 13.45 -5.64 -6.46
N GLY A 113 14.60 -5.00 -6.67
CA GLY A 113 15.09 -3.92 -5.80
C GLY A 113 14.12 -2.73 -5.76
N ASN A 114 13.65 -2.28 -6.92
CA ASN A 114 12.69 -1.18 -7.02
C ASN A 114 11.34 -1.52 -6.37
N ALA A 115 10.85 -2.75 -6.56
CA ALA A 115 9.62 -3.22 -5.91
C ALA A 115 9.77 -3.28 -4.38
N ALA A 116 10.92 -3.71 -3.86
CA ALA A 116 11.19 -3.74 -2.43
C ALA A 116 11.28 -2.32 -1.83
N LEU A 117 11.85 -1.36 -2.58
CA LEU A 117 11.85 0.04 -2.18
C LEU A 117 10.43 0.60 -2.11
N ALA A 118 9.61 0.36 -3.13
CA ALA A 118 8.21 0.80 -3.17
C ALA A 118 7.38 0.19 -2.03
N LEU A 119 7.56 -1.11 -1.76
CA LEU A 119 6.96 -1.81 -0.62
C LEU A 119 7.32 -1.11 0.70
N ARG A 120 8.61 -0.82 0.91
CA ARG A 120 9.08 -0.15 2.13
C ARG A 120 8.48 1.25 2.26
N GLU A 121 8.48 2.03 1.18
CA GLU A 121 7.93 3.38 1.17
C GLU A 121 6.44 3.40 1.53
N ALA A 122 5.66 2.48 0.95
CA ALA A 122 4.24 2.33 1.25
C ALA A 122 4.03 1.95 2.72
N ALA A 123 4.75 0.93 3.22
CA ALA A 123 4.66 0.52 4.62
C ALA A 123 5.02 1.65 5.61
N VAL A 124 6.05 2.45 5.30
CA VAL A 124 6.42 3.62 6.11
C VAL A 124 5.32 4.68 6.09
N ARG A 125 4.71 4.96 4.94
CA ARG A 125 3.57 5.88 4.84
C ARG A 125 2.36 5.37 5.62
N ALA A 126 2.05 4.08 5.56
CA ALA A 126 0.97 3.47 6.35
C ALA A 126 1.17 3.73 7.85
N ALA A 127 2.39 3.48 8.37
CA ALA A 127 2.73 3.74 9.76
C ALA A 127 2.63 5.23 10.13
N ARG A 128 3.06 6.13 9.25
CA ARG A 128 2.91 7.59 9.44
C ARG A 128 1.44 8.00 9.51
N TRP A 129 0.58 7.44 8.66
CA TRP A 129 -0.86 7.71 8.71
C TRP A 129 -1.47 7.28 10.05
N ARG A 130 -1.09 6.11 10.56
CA ARG A 130 -1.52 5.62 11.89
C ARG A 130 -0.98 6.43 13.07
N GLY A 131 -0.02 7.32 12.85
CA GLY A 131 0.61 8.13 13.91
C GLY A 131 1.81 7.46 14.58
N GLY A 132 2.38 6.42 13.97
CA GLY A 132 3.53 5.68 14.47
C GLY A 132 3.37 4.16 14.34
N SER A 133 4.46 3.44 14.57
CA SER A 133 4.44 1.98 14.78
C SER A 133 4.36 1.67 16.26
N VAL A 134 3.79 0.52 16.63
CA VAL A 134 3.92 -0.02 17.98
C VAL A 134 5.34 -0.57 18.19
N ALA A 135 5.80 -0.58 19.45
CA ALA A 135 7.00 -1.33 19.81
C ALA A 135 6.69 -2.83 19.62
N PHE A 136 7.54 -3.53 18.87
CA PHE A 136 7.38 -4.95 18.51
C PHE A 136 6.04 -5.29 17.81
N PRO A 137 5.84 -4.83 16.55
CA PRO A 137 4.69 -5.24 15.74
C PRO A 137 4.61 -6.77 15.62
N GLY A 138 3.43 -7.37 15.76
CA GLY A 138 3.26 -8.84 15.78
C GLY A 138 3.32 -9.49 17.16
N LEU A 139 3.78 -8.77 18.20
CA LEU A 139 3.83 -9.27 19.59
C LEU A 139 2.60 -8.83 20.39
N ALA A 140 2.18 -7.57 20.23
CA ALA A 140 0.97 -7.05 20.87
C ALA A 140 -0.30 -7.82 20.44
N GLU A 141 -0.41 -8.20 19.17
CA GLU A 141 -1.54 -9.04 18.70
C GLU A 141 -1.51 -10.45 19.31
N ARG A 142 -0.33 -10.99 19.62
CA ARG A 142 -0.21 -12.30 20.32
C ARG A 142 -0.59 -12.21 21.79
N SER A 143 -0.27 -11.10 22.46
CA SER A 143 -0.62 -10.90 23.87
C SER A 143 -2.13 -10.77 24.10
N ALA A 144 -2.87 -10.19 23.15
CA ALA A 144 -4.33 -10.06 23.23
C ALA A 144 -5.08 -11.38 22.98
N ALA A 145 -4.46 -12.34 22.30
CA ALA A 145 -5.05 -13.64 21.96
C ALA A 145 -4.82 -14.72 23.04
N ALA A 146 -4.04 -14.44 24.09
CA ALA A 146 -3.82 -15.40 25.18
C ALA A 146 -5.05 -15.40 26.11
N PRO A 147 -5.70 -16.56 26.37
CA PRO A 147 -6.73 -16.63 27.40
C PRO A 147 -6.08 -16.32 28.75
N SER A 148 -6.70 -15.42 29.51
CA SER A 148 -6.27 -15.05 30.86
C SER A 148 -6.30 -16.28 31.77
N ALA A 149 -5.12 -16.85 32.06
CA ALA A 149 -4.97 -17.86 33.09
C ALA A 149 -5.21 -17.22 34.47
N PRO A 150 -6.04 -17.81 35.35
CA PRO A 150 -6.22 -17.29 36.69
C PRO A 150 -4.94 -17.54 37.50
N ALA A 151 -4.32 -16.46 37.96
CA ALA A 151 -3.23 -16.53 38.91
C ALA A 151 -3.80 -16.73 40.32
N THR A 152 -3.53 -17.90 40.92
CA THR A 152 -3.61 -18.07 42.37
C THR A 152 -2.35 -18.79 42.85
N PRO A 153 -1.48 -18.14 43.63
CA PRO A 153 -0.62 -18.83 44.57
C PRO A 153 -1.29 -18.81 45.96
N GLN A 154 -1.60 -19.99 46.50
CA GLN A 154 -1.86 -20.14 47.94
C GLN A 154 -0.54 -20.46 48.64
N ALA A 155 -0.32 -19.76 49.77
CA ALA A 155 0.81 -19.89 50.68
C ALA A 155 0.72 -21.17 51.54
#